data_AF-A0A2U2RQA3-F1
#
_entry.id   AF-A0A2U2RQA3-F1
#
_cell.length_a   1.000
_cell.length_b   1.000
_cell.length_c   1.000
_cell.angle_alpha   90.00
_cell.angle_beta   90.00
_cell.angle_gamma   90.00
#
_symmetry.space_group_name_H-M   'P 1'
#
loop_
_entity.id
_entity.type
_entity.pdbx_description
1 polymer ?
#
loop_
_entity_poly.entity_id
_entity_poly.type
_entity_poly.pdbx_seq_one_letter_code
_entity_poly.pdbx_strand_id
1 'polypeptide(L)'
;MRIRHLGHSCLAVEAADTRVLVDPGSFSDAEDVLAAGPYDAVAITHQHADHVAPALLARVLEASPQALVLAEPQTAAGLRGETELPGGAFEGTLPADRLVELPAGSSQRAGGIEVAAVGGDHAVIHPDIPRVGNSGLVLSTPGEPRLGITGDSLEEVPEFEGIDVLAFAVVAPWSKMRETIDFLRAVRPGLALPVHDAVVSTQGRTIYITQSTNLAPEGTEVRDWPEGERVVEVAASER
;
A
#
# COMPACT_ATOMS: atom_id res chain seq x y z
N MET A 1 -2.83 7.92 14.61
CA MET A 1 -3.09 7.36 13.27
C MET A 1 -4.20 6.31 13.31
N ARG A 2 -5.15 6.37 12.38
CA ARG A 2 -6.22 5.39 12.17
C ARG A 2 -6.08 4.78 10.77
N ILE A 3 -6.05 3.45 10.68
CA ILE A 3 -5.84 2.71 9.43
C ILE A 3 -7.03 1.79 9.21
N ARG A 4 -7.71 1.92 8.07
CA ARG A 4 -8.84 1.06 7.68
C ARG A 4 -8.46 0.21 6.48
N HIS A 5 -8.63 -1.10 6.57
CA HIS A 5 -8.48 -2.02 5.44
C HIS A 5 -9.77 -2.08 4.62
N LEU A 6 -9.64 -1.78 3.34
CA LEU A 6 -10.73 -1.64 2.38
C LEU A 6 -10.67 -2.75 1.32
N GLY A 7 -10.07 -3.89 1.68
CA GLY A 7 -9.91 -5.05 0.80
C GLY A 7 -8.54 -5.12 0.14
N HIS A 8 -7.98 -6.32 0.13
CA HIS A 8 -6.71 -6.65 -0.51
C HIS A 8 -5.55 -5.73 -0.10
N SER A 9 -5.09 -4.82 -0.96
CA SER A 9 -4.01 -3.86 -0.70
C SER A 9 -4.51 -2.45 -0.37
N CYS A 10 -5.83 -2.23 -0.41
CA CYS A 10 -6.40 -0.90 -0.24
C CYS A 10 -6.53 -0.49 1.23
N LEU A 11 -5.94 0.66 1.56
CA LEU A 11 -5.95 1.22 2.91
C LEU A 11 -6.43 2.66 2.89
N ALA A 12 -7.32 3.03 3.81
CA ALA A 12 -7.55 4.44 4.14
C ALA A 12 -6.79 4.77 5.43
N VAL A 13 -5.88 5.75 5.35
CA VAL A 13 -5.04 6.17 6.46
C VAL A 13 -5.44 7.59 6.86
N GLU A 14 -5.73 7.78 8.14
CA GLU A 14 -6.09 9.07 8.72
C GLU A 14 -5.12 9.44 9.85
N ALA A 15 -4.48 10.61 9.72
CA ALA A 15 -3.58 11.22 10.69
C ALA A 15 -3.50 12.73 10.47
N ALA A 16 -3.29 13.52 11.52
CA ALA A 16 -3.28 14.99 11.45
C ALA A 16 -4.35 15.61 10.53
N ASP A 17 -5.63 15.28 10.77
CA ASP A 17 -6.79 15.75 10.01
C ASP A 17 -6.69 15.55 8.47
N THR A 18 -5.85 14.60 8.04
CA THR A 18 -5.60 14.28 6.64
C THR A 18 -5.92 12.83 6.38
N ARG A 19 -6.59 12.55 5.27
CA ARG A 19 -6.90 11.19 4.83
C ARG A 19 -6.22 10.87 3.50
N VAL A 20 -5.40 9.83 3.49
CA VAL A 20 -4.75 9.27 2.30
C VAL A 20 -5.35 7.91 1.98
N LEU A 21 -5.85 7.74 0.77
CA LEU A 21 -6.23 6.44 0.23
C LEU A 21 -5.01 5.80 -0.42
N VAL A 22 -4.77 4.51 -0.18
CA VAL A 22 -3.65 3.77 -0.78
C VAL A 22 -4.22 2.62 -1.59
N ASP A 23 -3.68 2.42 -2.79
CA ASP A 23 -3.93 1.29 -3.69
C ASP A 23 -5.42 0.91 -3.88
N PRO A 24 -6.30 1.81 -4.39
CA PRO A 24 -7.69 1.50 -4.73
C PRO A 24 -7.80 0.65 -5.99
N GLY A 25 -7.40 -0.61 -5.88
CA GLY A 25 -7.42 -1.61 -6.94
C GLY A 25 -8.74 -2.34 -7.13
N SER A 26 -8.74 -3.29 -8.04
CA SER A 26 -9.92 -4.06 -8.45
C SER A 26 -10.40 -5.07 -7.40
N PHE A 27 -9.57 -5.40 -6.42
CA PHE A 27 -9.92 -6.26 -5.29
C PHE A 27 -10.34 -5.47 -4.04
N SER A 28 -10.45 -4.14 -4.16
CA SER A 28 -10.98 -3.29 -3.09
C SER A 28 -12.51 -3.36 -3.01
N ASP A 29 -13.04 -3.17 -1.81
CA ASP A 29 -14.47 -3.04 -1.57
C ASP A 29 -14.94 -1.63 -1.97
N ALA A 30 -15.33 -1.45 -3.25
CA ALA A 30 -15.59 -0.13 -3.84
C ALA A 30 -16.56 0.76 -3.04
N GLU A 31 -17.61 0.20 -2.45
CA GLU A 31 -18.56 0.96 -1.64
C GLU A 31 -17.97 1.37 -0.29
N ASP A 32 -17.15 0.52 0.33
CA ASP A 32 -16.42 0.84 1.55
C ASP A 32 -15.37 1.92 1.29
N VAL A 33 -14.69 1.87 0.14
CA VAL A 33 -13.75 2.90 -0.32
C VAL A 33 -14.47 4.24 -0.43
N LEU A 34 -15.58 4.33 -1.15
CA LEU A 34 -16.28 5.61 -1.30
C LEU A 34 -16.86 6.13 0.02
N ALA A 35 -17.35 5.23 0.89
CA ALA A 35 -17.85 5.58 2.22
C ALA A 35 -16.75 6.04 3.19
N ALA A 36 -15.51 5.62 2.98
CA ALA A 36 -14.35 6.02 3.78
C ALA A 36 -13.75 7.38 3.35
N GLY A 37 -14.25 8.03 2.31
CA GLY A 37 -13.83 9.38 1.89
C GLY A 37 -14.48 10.52 2.71
N PRO A 38 -14.26 11.79 2.33
CA PRO A 38 -13.39 12.23 1.23
C PRO A 38 -11.90 12.05 1.56
N TYR A 39 -11.05 12.15 0.54
CA TYR A 39 -9.61 11.98 0.64
C TYR A 39 -8.84 13.24 0.22
N ASP A 40 -7.70 13.48 0.86
CA ASP A 40 -6.79 14.58 0.51
C ASP A 40 -5.74 14.16 -0.53
N ALA A 41 -5.43 12.87 -0.57
CA ALA A 41 -4.61 12.27 -1.62
C ALA A 41 -4.96 10.79 -1.82
N VAL A 42 -4.62 10.29 -3.01
CA VAL A 42 -4.57 8.87 -3.34
C VAL A 42 -3.11 8.52 -3.65
N ALA A 43 -2.52 7.57 -2.94
CA ALA A 43 -1.19 7.06 -3.23
C ALA A 43 -1.28 5.69 -3.91
N ILE A 44 -0.50 5.47 -4.97
CA ILE A 44 -0.51 4.24 -5.75
C ILE A 44 0.91 3.70 -5.82
N THR A 45 1.11 2.51 -5.27
CA THR A 45 2.43 1.86 -5.15
C THR A 45 2.94 1.38 -6.50
N HIS A 46 2.07 0.80 -7.32
CA HIS A 46 2.42 0.32 -8.65
C HIS A 46 1.17 0.03 -9.50
N GLN A 47 1.43 -0.50 -10.68
CA GLN A 47 0.55 -0.37 -11.82
C GLN A 47 -0.43 -1.54 -12.01
N HIS A 48 -0.33 -2.60 -11.19
CA HIS A 48 -1.20 -3.77 -11.34
C HIS A 48 -2.65 -3.48 -10.97
N ALA A 49 -3.56 -4.21 -11.60
CA ALA A 49 -5.00 -3.95 -11.53
C ALA A 49 -5.59 -4.14 -10.12
N ASP A 50 -4.98 -4.95 -9.27
CA ASP A 50 -5.32 -5.17 -7.86
C ASP A 50 -4.78 -4.07 -6.92
N HIS A 51 -3.96 -3.14 -7.43
CA HIS A 51 -3.49 -1.93 -6.73
C HIS A 51 -4.07 -0.63 -7.30
N VAL A 52 -4.45 -0.61 -8.58
CA VAL A 52 -5.12 0.54 -9.19
C VAL A 52 -6.21 0.11 -10.17
N ALA A 53 -7.45 0.51 -9.88
CA ALA A 53 -8.58 0.36 -10.77
C ALA A 53 -9.04 1.75 -11.25
N PRO A 54 -8.73 2.16 -12.50
CA PRO A 54 -9.04 3.51 -12.98
C PRO A 54 -10.53 3.91 -12.87
N ALA A 55 -11.44 2.96 -13.02
CA ALA A 55 -12.88 3.20 -12.83
C ALA A 55 -13.25 3.52 -11.38
N LEU A 56 -12.64 2.84 -10.40
CA LEU A 56 -12.82 3.15 -8.99
C LEU A 56 -12.13 4.48 -8.64
N LEU A 57 -10.92 4.68 -9.14
CA LEU A 57 -10.16 5.91 -8.95
C LEU A 57 -10.92 7.14 -9.46
N ALA A 58 -11.56 7.06 -10.63
CA ALA A 58 -12.41 8.13 -11.15
C ALA A 58 -13.55 8.48 -10.17
N ARG A 59 -14.29 7.49 -9.66
CA ARG A 59 -15.34 7.69 -8.65
C ARG A 59 -14.81 8.31 -7.36
N VAL A 60 -13.63 7.88 -6.91
CA VAL A 60 -12.95 8.44 -5.74
C VAL A 60 -12.62 9.92 -5.95
N LEU A 61 -12.09 10.29 -7.12
CA LEU A 61 -11.72 11.68 -7.43
C LEU A 61 -12.93 12.58 -7.67
N GLU A 62 -14.05 12.02 -8.13
CA GLU A 62 -15.34 12.72 -8.17
C GLU A 62 -15.85 13.06 -6.76
N ALA A 63 -15.75 12.10 -5.83
CA ALA A 63 -16.12 12.30 -4.42
C ALA A 63 -15.10 13.13 -3.63
N SER A 64 -13.85 13.21 -4.11
CA SER A 64 -12.72 13.92 -3.49
C SER A 64 -12.04 14.85 -4.51
N PRO A 65 -12.72 15.95 -4.92
CA PRO A 65 -12.24 16.82 -5.99
C PRO A 65 -10.92 17.52 -5.68
N GLN A 66 -10.54 17.61 -4.40
CA GLN A 66 -9.27 18.16 -3.93
C GLN A 66 -8.09 17.18 -4.00
N ALA A 67 -8.36 15.88 -4.10
CA ALA A 67 -7.33 14.85 -3.94
C ALA A 67 -6.28 14.91 -5.05
N LEU A 68 -5.00 14.88 -4.69
CA LEU A 68 -3.92 14.58 -5.64
C LEU A 68 -3.71 13.08 -5.75
N VAL A 69 -3.30 12.60 -6.92
CA VAL A 69 -2.86 11.22 -7.13
C VAL A 69 -1.34 11.18 -7.13
N LEU A 70 -0.76 10.53 -6.13
CA LEU A 70 0.68 10.31 -5.97
C LEU A 70 0.99 8.90 -6.47
N ALA A 71 1.63 8.76 -7.61
CA ALA A 71 1.78 7.46 -8.26
C ALA A 71 3.23 7.16 -8.59
N GLU A 72 3.61 5.89 -8.46
CA GLU A 72 4.84 5.36 -9.04
C GLU A 72 4.97 5.78 -10.52
N PRO A 73 6.18 6.10 -11.03
CA PRO A 73 6.36 6.69 -12.36
C PRO A 73 5.72 5.94 -13.54
N GLN A 74 5.84 4.61 -13.61
CA GLN A 74 5.20 3.83 -14.69
C GLN A 74 3.67 3.86 -14.57
N THR A 75 3.16 3.78 -13.35
CA THR A 75 1.73 3.95 -13.06
C THR A 75 1.24 5.33 -13.47
N ALA A 76 2.01 6.38 -13.19
CA ALA A 76 1.68 7.74 -13.60
C ALA A 76 1.67 7.88 -15.13
N ALA A 77 2.67 7.32 -15.83
CA ALA A 77 2.70 7.27 -17.29
C ALA A 77 1.45 6.57 -17.87
N GLY A 78 1.07 5.42 -17.31
CA GLY A 78 -0.12 4.67 -17.71
C GLY A 78 -1.41 5.48 -17.52
N LEU A 79 -1.55 6.15 -16.38
CA LEU A 79 -2.69 7.04 -16.09
C LEU A 79 -2.70 8.31 -16.96
N ARG A 80 -1.59 8.68 -17.63
CA ARG A 80 -1.59 9.73 -18.66
C ARG A 80 -1.97 9.22 -20.06
N GLY A 81 -2.15 7.91 -20.21
CA GLY A 81 -2.52 7.27 -21.46
C GLY A 81 -1.35 6.71 -22.26
N GLU A 82 -0.17 6.53 -21.65
CA GLU A 82 0.91 5.79 -22.29
C GLU A 82 0.57 4.31 -22.38
N THR A 83 0.65 3.73 -23.58
CA THR A 83 0.23 2.35 -23.84
C THR A 83 1.39 1.37 -24.02
N GLU A 84 2.62 1.87 -24.20
CA GLU A 84 3.82 1.06 -24.40
C GLU A 84 4.62 0.95 -23.10
N LEU A 85 4.01 0.38 -22.06
CA LEU A 85 4.62 0.18 -20.75
C LEU A 85 4.89 -1.31 -20.47
N PRO A 86 6.00 -1.66 -19.79
CA PRO A 86 6.15 -2.99 -19.21
C PRO A 86 4.94 -3.28 -18.31
N GLY A 87 4.38 -4.50 -18.34
CA GLY A 87 3.21 -4.86 -17.50
C GLY A 87 1.84 -4.67 -18.16
N GLY A 88 1.77 -4.02 -19.34
CA GLY A 88 0.56 -3.92 -20.14
C GLY A 88 -0.10 -2.54 -20.12
N ALA A 89 -1.20 -2.41 -20.84
CA ALA A 89 -1.91 -1.13 -21.00
C ALA A 89 -2.82 -0.84 -19.81
N PHE A 90 -2.90 0.45 -19.45
CA PHE A 90 -3.92 0.97 -18.53
C PHE A 90 -5.23 1.22 -19.24
N GLU A 91 -6.33 0.77 -18.64
CA GLU A 91 -7.67 1.13 -19.09
C GLU A 91 -8.16 2.39 -18.35
N GLY A 92 -7.86 3.56 -18.91
CA GLY A 92 -8.34 4.84 -18.41
C GLY A 92 -7.23 5.87 -18.24
N THR A 93 -7.62 7.14 -18.22
CA THR A 93 -6.68 8.26 -18.08
C THR A 93 -7.18 9.26 -17.04
N LEU A 94 -6.24 9.92 -16.36
CA LEU A 94 -6.51 11.04 -15.48
C LEU A 94 -6.00 12.35 -16.07
N PRO A 95 -6.65 13.49 -15.72
CA PRO A 95 -6.10 14.81 -15.99
C PRO A 95 -4.69 14.97 -15.40
N ALA A 96 -3.76 15.48 -16.20
CA ALA A 96 -2.35 15.58 -15.82
C ALA A 96 -2.09 16.50 -14.61
N ASP A 97 -2.97 17.47 -14.36
CA ASP A 97 -2.90 18.40 -13.22
C ASP A 97 -3.23 17.74 -11.87
N ARG A 98 -3.81 16.55 -11.88
CA ARG A 98 -4.14 15.77 -10.67
C ARG A 98 -3.06 14.75 -10.31
N LEU A 99 -2.10 14.52 -11.20
CA LEU A 99 -1.15 13.40 -11.10
C LEU A 99 0.26 13.90 -10.79
N VAL A 100 0.81 13.41 -9.69
CA VAL A 100 2.16 13.67 -9.22
C VAL A 100 2.93 12.35 -9.26
N GLU A 101 4.03 12.34 -10.00
CA GLU A 101 4.97 11.22 -9.95
C GLU A 101 5.65 11.18 -8.58
N LEU A 102 5.72 9.98 -8.01
CA LEU A 102 6.34 9.71 -6.72
C LEU A 102 7.41 8.61 -6.90
N PRO A 103 8.55 8.92 -7.54
CA PRO A 103 9.66 7.98 -7.68
C PRO A 103 10.28 7.65 -6.31
N ALA A 104 10.87 6.47 -6.19
CA ALA A 104 11.61 6.12 -4.98
C ALA A 104 12.74 7.13 -4.67
N GLY A 105 12.90 7.45 -3.39
CA GLY A 105 13.79 8.52 -2.91
C GLY A 105 13.18 9.92 -2.94
N SER A 106 11.89 10.05 -3.30
CA SER A 106 11.16 11.32 -3.25
C SER A 106 10.06 11.31 -2.17
N SER A 107 9.55 12.49 -1.83
CA SER A 107 8.38 12.63 -0.97
C SER A 107 7.45 13.73 -1.47
N GLN A 108 6.17 13.58 -1.13
CA GLN A 108 5.15 14.58 -1.38
C GLN A 108 4.28 14.73 -0.13
N ARG A 109 3.94 15.97 0.20
CA ARG A 109 3.05 16.28 1.32
C ARG A 109 1.60 16.26 0.85
N ALA A 110 0.75 15.56 1.60
CA ALA A 110 -0.71 15.62 1.51
C ALA A 110 -1.23 16.10 2.87
N GLY A 111 -1.68 17.35 2.96
CA GLY A 111 -2.07 17.94 4.24
C GLY A 111 -0.99 17.82 5.32
N GLY A 112 -1.35 17.20 6.45
CA GLY A 112 -0.47 16.91 7.59
C GLY A 112 0.44 15.69 7.41
N ILE A 113 0.18 14.84 6.41
CA ILE A 113 0.93 13.61 6.15
C ILE A 113 2.01 13.84 5.10
N GLU A 114 3.24 13.44 5.41
CA GLU A 114 4.31 13.28 4.42
C GLU A 114 4.30 11.84 3.88
N VAL A 115 4.19 11.71 2.56
CA VAL A 115 4.22 10.44 1.82
C VAL A 115 5.57 10.34 1.12
N ALA A 116 6.48 9.52 1.66
CA ALA A 116 7.76 9.23 1.03
C ALA A 116 7.68 7.93 0.23
N ALA A 117 8.26 7.90 -0.96
CA ALA A 117 8.44 6.69 -1.76
C ALA A 117 9.84 6.12 -1.58
N VAL A 118 9.92 4.79 -1.44
CA VAL A 118 11.14 4.02 -1.18
C VAL A 118 11.17 2.76 -2.03
N GLY A 119 12.34 2.12 -2.14
CA GLY A 119 12.55 0.95 -2.99
C GLY A 119 12.67 1.33 -4.45
N GLY A 120 11.80 0.79 -5.30
CA GLY A 120 11.72 1.16 -6.71
C GLY A 120 11.27 0.02 -7.61
N ASP A 121 11.40 -1.22 -7.14
CA ASP A 121 11.03 -2.39 -7.93
C ASP A 121 10.00 -3.27 -7.23
N HIS A 122 9.05 -3.77 -8.03
CA HIS A 122 8.15 -4.86 -7.65
C HIS A 122 8.95 -6.16 -7.38
N ALA A 123 8.48 -7.11 -6.59
CA ALA A 123 9.12 -8.43 -6.49
C ALA A 123 9.14 -9.16 -7.85
N VAL A 124 10.06 -10.10 -8.04
CA VAL A 124 10.11 -10.85 -9.31
C VAL A 124 8.93 -11.82 -9.38
N ILE A 125 8.01 -11.61 -10.32
CA ILE A 125 6.89 -12.54 -10.55
C ILE A 125 7.38 -13.84 -11.19
N HIS A 126 8.08 -13.69 -12.32
CA HIS A 126 8.73 -14.78 -13.04
C HIS A 126 9.89 -14.18 -13.84
N PRO A 127 11.03 -14.89 -14.04
CA PRO A 127 12.16 -14.36 -14.80
C PRO A 127 11.85 -13.90 -16.23
N ASP A 128 10.81 -14.47 -16.85
CA ASP A 128 10.37 -14.12 -18.21
C ASP A 128 9.30 -13.02 -18.27
N ILE A 129 8.81 -12.54 -17.11
CA ILE A 129 7.87 -11.42 -17.04
C ILE A 129 8.68 -10.16 -16.73
N PRO A 130 8.59 -9.09 -17.56
CA PRO A 130 9.27 -7.83 -17.29
C PRO A 130 8.93 -7.31 -15.90
N ARG A 131 9.96 -6.94 -15.13
CA ARG A 131 9.80 -6.34 -13.80
C ARG A 131 9.32 -4.90 -13.97
N VAL A 132 8.28 -4.54 -13.21
CA VAL A 132 7.69 -3.20 -13.19
C VAL A 132 8.15 -2.44 -11.95
N GLY A 133 7.99 -1.12 -11.97
CA GLY A 133 8.27 -0.26 -10.83
C GLY A 133 7.34 -0.56 -9.65
N ASN A 134 7.82 -0.34 -8.43
CA ASN A 134 7.00 -0.31 -7.22
C ASN A 134 7.59 0.71 -6.24
N SER A 135 6.84 1.76 -5.96
CA SER A 135 7.14 2.68 -4.86
C SER A 135 6.56 2.12 -3.56
N GLY A 136 7.41 1.56 -2.69
CA GLY A 136 7.03 1.36 -1.29
C GLY A 136 6.77 2.72 -0.66
N LEU A 137 5.84 2.81 0.29
CA LEU A 137 5.43 4.09 0.88
C LEU A 137 5.77 4.14 2.36
N VAL A 138 6.24 5.29 2.83
CA VAL A 138 6.32 5.62 4.25
C VAL A 138 5.48 6.86 4.51
N LEU A 139 4.39 6.67 5.26
CA LEU A 139 3.51 7.74 5.71
C LEU A 139 3.96 8.18 7.10
N SER A 140 4.18 9.47 7.27
CA SER A 140 4.64 10.04 8.53
C SER A 140 4.01 11.38 8.85
N THR A 141 3.87 11.65 10.15
CA THR A 141 3.36 12.90 10.71
C THR A 141 4.15 13.19 11.98
N PRO A 142 4.52 14.46 12.27
CA PRO A 142 5.30 14.78 13.47
C PRO A 142 4.64 14.28 14.75
N GLY A 143 5.38 13.49 15.55
CA GLY A 143 4.90 12.95 16.82
C GLY A 143 3.91 11.78 16.71
N GLU A 144 3.59 11.32 15.51
CA GLU A 144 2.77 10.13 15.27
C GLU A 144 3.63 8.94 14.81
N PRO A 145 3.11 7.69 14.93
CA PRO A 145 3.76 6.50 14.38
C PRO A 145 4.00 6.61 12.87
N ARG A 146 5.08 6.01 12.38
CA ARG A 146 5.35 5.86 10.94
C ARG A 146 4.72 4.58 10.42
N LEU A 147 4.05 4.68 9.27
CA LEU A 147 3.45 3.54 8.57
C LEU A 147 4.21 3.24 7.28
N GLY A 148 4.74 2.03 7.15
CA GLY A 148 5.28 1.50 5.90
C GLY A 148 4.22 0.71 5.14
N ILE A 149 4.18 0.84 3.83
CA ILE A 149 3.31 0.06 2.93
C ILE A 149 4.18 -0.45 1.80
N THR A 150 4.28 -1.76 1.64
CA THR A 150 5.27 -2.37 0.73
C THR A 150 4.87 -2.28 -0.74
N GLY A 151 3.58 -2.15 -1.04
CA GLY A 151 3.05 -2.64 -2.31
C GLY A 151 3.42 -4.12 -2.46
N ASP A 152 3.90 -4.48 -3.65
CA ASP A 152 4.35 -5.83 -3.98
C ASP A 152 5.87 -5.97 -4.01
N SER A 153 6.57 -5.16 -3.22
CA SER A 153 8.01 -5.27 -3.03
C SER A 153 8.36 -6.06 -1.77
N LEU A 154 9.48 -6.80 -1.84
CA LEU A 154 10.18 -7.39 -0.68
C LEU A 154 11.59 -6.79 -0.53
N GLU A 155 11.81 -5.59 -1.08
CA GLU A 155 13.08 -4.90 -0.97
C GLU A 155 13.29 -4.37 0.47
N GLU A 156 14.35 -4.85 1.11
CA GLU A 156 14.77 -4.43 2.45
C GLU A 156 15.39 -3.02 2.40
N VAL A 157 14.55 -2.00 2.46
CA VAL A 157 14.98 -0.58 2.46
C VAL A 157 15.18 -0.04 3.88
N PRO A 158 16.16 0.84 4.13
CA PRO A 158 16.46 1.37 5.46
C PRO A 158 15.27 2.06 6.15
N GLU A 159 14.36 2.65 5.37
CA GLU A 159 13.21 3.38 5.90
C GLU A 159 12.18 2.49 6.57
N PHE A 160 12.14 1.20 6.22
CA PHE A 160 11.29 0.19 6.86
C PHE A 160 11.93 -0.43 8.10
N GLU A 161 13.25 -0.28 8.30
CA GLU A 161 13.92 -0.84 9.47
C GLU A 161 13.39 -0.21 10.77
N GLY A 162 12.85 -1.05 11.65
CA GLY A 162 12.28 -0.63 12.94
C GLY A 162 11.03 0.25 12.82
N ILE A 163 10.33 0.21 11.68
CA ILE A 163 9.13 1.03 11.47
C ILE A 163 8.02 0.69 12.45
N ASP A 164 7.25 1.69 12.90
CA ASP A 164 6.24 1.48 13.95
C ASP A 164 5.11 0.55 13.48
N VAL A 165 4.64 0.75 12.24
CA VAL A 165 3.62 -0.08 11.59
C VAL A 165 4.04 -0.41 10.17
N LEU A 166 3.82 -1.65 9.74
CA LEU A 166 4.10 -2.11 8.39
C LEU A 166 2.89 -2.86 7.82
N ALA A 167 2.28 -2.32 6.78
CA ALA A 167 1.37 -3.06 5.92
C ALA A 167 2.19 -3.84 4.87
N PHE A 168 2.16 -5.16 4.94
CA PHE A 168 2.97 -6.04 4.10
C PHE A 168 2.13 -7.06 3.35
N ALA A 169 2.51 -7.39 2.12
CA ALA A 169 1.90 -8.49 1.39
C ALA A 169 2.15 -9.82 2.13
N VAL A 170 1.10 -10.38 2.76
CA VAL A 170 1.22 -11.63 3.53
C VAL A 170 1.39 -12.83 2.60
N VAL A 171 0.79 -12.74 1.40
CA VAL A 171 0.85 -13.72 0.33
C VAL A 171 0.66 -13.01 -1.00
N ALA A 172 1.37 -13.47 -2.03
CA ALA A 172 1.18 -13.08 -3.41
C ALA A 172 1.39 -14.28 -4.34
N PRO A 173 0.84 -14.27 -5.58
CA PRO A 173 1.00 -15.36 -6.55
C PRO A 173 2.47 -15.71 -6.85
N TRP A 174 3.35 -14.72 -6.71
CA TRP A 174 4.79 -14.84 -6.96
C TRP A 174 5.60 -15.22 -5.72
N SER A 175 5.03 -15.07 -4.53
CA SER A 175 5.77 -15.21 -3.26
C SER A 175 5.81 -16.65 -2.75
N LYS A 176 6.93 -17.01 -2.12
CA LYS A 176 6.96 -18.07 -1.12
C LYS A 176 6.72 -17.43 0.24
N MET A 177 5.96 -18.12 1.10
CA MET A 177 5.73 -17.70 2.49
C MET A 177 7.03 -17.36 3.24
N ARG A 178 8.11 -18.09 3.00
CA ARG A 178 9.41 -17.80 3.64
C ARG A 178 9.92 -16.40 3.29
N GLU A 179 9.67 -15.90 2.09
CA GLU A 179 10.22 -14.64 1.58
C GLU A 179 9.55 -13.45 2.27
N THR A 180 8.22 -13.52 2.49
CA THR A 180 7.49 -12.51 3.25
C THR A 180 7.87 -12.52 4.74
N ILE A 181 8.11 -13.70 5.31
CA ILE A 181 8.57 -13.86 6.71
C ILE A 181 10.00 -13.38 6.90
N ASP A 182 10.91 -13.72 5.98
CA ASP A 182 12.30 -13.28 6.04
C ASP A 182 12.39 -11.76 5.87
N PHE A 183 11.55 -11.16 5.02
CA PHE A 183 11.41 -9.71 4.94
C PHE A 183 10.96 -9.08 6.27
N LEU A 184 9.93 -9.63 6.94
CA LEU A 184 9.53 -9.16 8.27
C LEU A 184 10.69 -9.23 9.28
N ARG A 185 11.49 -10.30 9.24
CA ARG A 185 12.66 -10.47 10.11
C ARG A 185 13.78 -9.48 9.84
N ALA A 186 13.96 -9.10 8.58
CA ALA A 186 14.95 -8.10 8.19
C ALA A 186 14.54 -6.71 8.68
N VAL A 187 13.28 -6.30 8.43
CA VAL A 187 12.83 -4.93 8.72
C VAL A 187 12.37 -4.74 10.17
N ARG A 188 11.95 -5.79 10.88
CA ARG A 188 11.60 -5.77 12.33
C ARG A 188 10.58 -4.67 12.70
N PRO A 189 9.38 -4.67 12.10
CA PRO A 189 8.38 -3.64 12.39
C PRO A 189 7.79 -3.82 13.81
N GLY A 190 7.33 -2.75 14.44
CA GLY A 190 6.62 -2.87 15.73
C GLY A 190 5.30 -3.65 15.59
N LEU A 191 4.47 -3.22 14.63
CA LEU A 191 3.21 -3.85 14.26
C LEU A 191 3.21 -4.19 12.77
N ALA A 192 2.96 -5.44 12.41
CA ALA A 192 2.80 -5.90 11.05
C ALA A 192 1.32 -6.21 10.75
N LEU A 193 0.75 -5.48 9.79
CA LEU A 193 -0.63 -5.63 9.33
C LEU A 193 -0.64 -6.33 7.96
N PRO A 194 -1.32 -7.48 7.81
CA PRO A 194 -1.30 -8.24 6.57
C PRO A 194 -2.19 -7.59 5.51
N VAL A 195 -1.68 -7.46 4.28
CA VAL A 195 -2.46 -7.09 3.09
C VAL A 195 -2.24 -8.12 1.97
N HIS A 196 -2.85 -7.90 0.81
CA HIS A 196 -2.67 -8.72 -0.40
C HIS A 196 -3.22 -10.18 -0.28
N ASP A 197 -4.22 -10.41 0.55
CA ASP A 197 -4.70 -11.76 0.92
C ASP A 197 -5.85 -12.32 0.07
N ALA A 198 -6.50 -11.51 -0.77
CA ALA A 198 -7.62 -11.94 -1.63
C ALA A 198 -7.27 -13.05 -2.66
N VAL A 199 -5.98 -13.33 -2.88
CA VAL A 199 -5.52 -14.40 -3.80
C VAL A 199 -5.57 -15.79 -3.20
N VAL A 200 -5.90 -15.93 -1.91
CA VAL A 200 -6.04 -17.22 -1.22
C VAL A 200 -7.45 -17.39 -0.64
N SER A 201 -7.84 -18.65 -0.44
CA SER A 201 -9.07 -18.96 0.30
C SER A 201 -8.97 -18.52 1.76
N THR A 202 -10.10 -18.36 2.44
CA THR A 202 -10.15 -18.06 3.87
C THR A 202 -9.34 -19.05 4.71
N GLN A 203 -9.38 -20.35 4.37
CA GLN A 203 -8.59 -21.37 5.07
C GLN A 203 -7.09 -21.25 4.76
N GLY A 204 -6.74 -20.96 3.51
CA GLY A 204 -5.35 -20.75 3.10
C GLY A 204 -4.73 -19.55 3.80
N ARG A 205 -5.48 -18.44 3.89
CA ARG A 205 -5.08 -17.21 4.59
C ARG A 205 -4.64 -17.47 6.04
N THR A 206 -5.38 -18.30 6.78
CA THR A 206 -5.04 -18.66 8.17
C THR A 206 -3.64 -19.27 8.28
N ILE A 207 -3.19 -20.03 7.27
CA ILE A 207 -1.86 -20.63 7.27
C ILE A 207 -0.79 -19.53 7.19
N TYR A 208 -0.92 -18.57 6.27
CA TYR A 208 0.04 -17.48 6.11
C TYR A 208 0.12 -16.62 7.37
N ILE A 209 -1.04 -16.18 7.91
CA ILE A 209 -1.07 -15.41 9.15
C ILE A 209 -0.42 -16.18 10.31
N THR A 210 -0.78 -17.45 10.50
CA THR A 210 -0.21 -18.28 11.58
C THR A 210 1.31 -18.37 11.49
N GLN A 211 1.85 -18.59 10.29
CA GLN A 211 3.30 -18.73 10.12
C GLN A 211 4.01 -17.39 10.26
N SER A 212 3.45 -16.29 9.72
CA SER A 212 3.96 -14.94 9.96
C SER A 212 3.99 -14.60 11.45
N THR A 213 2.94 -14.90 12.21
CA THR A 213 2.90 -14.67 13.67
C THR A 213 3.92 -15.52 14.41
N ASN A 214 4.01 -16.82 14.13
CA ASN A 214 4.91 -17.73 14.85
C ASN A 214 6.39 -17.49 14.57
N LEU A 215 6.71 -16.89 13.41
CA LEU A 215 8.08 -16.72 12.92
C LEU A 215 8.50 -15.24 12.84
N ALA A 216 7.65 -14.32 13.29
CA ALA A 216 7.95 -12.91 13.43
C ALA A 216 9.22 -12.68 14.28
N PRO A 217 10.02 -11.64 14.00
CA PRO A 217 11.16 -11.31 14.84
C PRO A 217 10.68 -10.85 16.23
N GLU A 218 11.58 -10.93 17.22
CA GLU A 218 11.30 -10.49 18.58
C GLU A 218 10.87 -9.01 18.60
N GLY A 219 9.77 -8.73 19.30
CA GLY A 219 9.21 -7.37 19.40
C GLY A 219 8.21 -7.01 18.29
N THR A 220 8.07 -7.81 17.24
CA THR A 220 7.05 -7.60 16.20
C THR A 220 5.74 -8.30 16.56
N GLU A 221 4.66 -7.54 16.58
CA GLU A 221 3.30 -8.08 16.61
C GLU A 221 2.75 -8.22 15.18
N VAL A 222 2.44 -9.45 14.74
CA VAL A 222 1.64 -9.65 13.53
C VAL A 222 0.17 -9.67 13.93
N ARG A 223 -0.59 -8.64 13.53
CA ARG A 223 -1.99 -8.45 13.93
C ARG A 223 -2.90 -8.47 12.71
N ASP A 224 -3.91 -9.31 12.77
CA ASP A 224 -4.96 -9.35 11.75
C ASP A 224 -5.99 -8.22 11.92
N TRP A 225 -6.70 -7.89 10.84
CA TRP A 225 -7.74 -6.86 10.86
C TRP A 225 -8.94 -7.29 11.70
N PRO A 226 -9.52 -6.41 12.54
CA PRO A 226 -10.71 -6.76 13.31
C PRO A 226 -11.92 -6.97 12.40
N GLU A 227 -12.86 -7.78 12.86
CA GLU A 227 -14.15 -7.96 12.18
C GLU A 227 -14.92 -6.64 12.08
N GLY A 228 -15.81 -6.53 11.09
CA GLY A 228 -16.62 -5.34 10.85
C GLY A 228 -15.87 -4.30 10.01
N GLU A 229 -15.63 -3.11 10.57
CA GLU A 229 -15.06 -1.98 9.82
C GLU A 229 -13.58 -2.16 9.41
N ARG A 230 -12.89 -3.18 9.94
CA ARG A 230 -11.47 -3.48 9.68
C ARG A 230 -10.55 -2.29 9.97
N VAL A 231 -10.72 -1.66 11.13
CA VAL A 231 -9.97 -0.47 11.56
C VAL A 231 -8.99 -0.80 12.67
N VAL A 232 -7.74 -0.35 12.51
CA VAL A 232 -6.72 -0.35 13.56
C VAL A 232 -6.37 1.08 13.93
N GLU A 233 -6.42 1.39 15.22
CA GLU A 233 -5.92 2.65 15.78
C GLU A 233 -4.53 2.44 16.37
N VAL A 234 -3.59 3.30 15.99
CA VAL A 234 -2.21 3.25 16.43
C VAL A 234 -1.89 4.57 17.14
N ALA A 235 -1.68 4.46 18.45
CA ALA A 235 -1.30 5.57 19.30
C ALA A 235 0.18 5.92 19.11
N ALA A 236 0.52 7.19 19.35
CA ALA A 236 1.91 7.58 19.48
C ALA A 236 2.57 6.78 20.60
N SER A 237 3.73 6.19 20.33
CA SER A 237 4.52 5.53 21.37
C SER A 237 5.06 6.61 22.32
N GLU A 238 4.90 6.41 23.62
CA GLU A 238 5.62 7.19 24.64
C GLU A 238 7.11 6.80 24.60
N ARG A 239 7.87 7.37 23.65
CA ARG A 239 9.33 7.24 23.60
C ARG A 239 10.00 8.53 24.03
#